data_AF-A0A4Y2GQS6-F1
#
_entry.id   AF-A0A4Y2GQS6-F1
#
_cell.length_a   1.000
_cell.length_b   1.000
_cell.length_c   1.000
_cell.angle_alpha   90.00
_cell.angle_beta   90.00
_cell.angle_gamma   90.00
#
_symmetry.space_group_name_H-M   'P 1'
#
loop_
_entity.id
_entity.type
_entity.pdbx_description
1 polymer ?
#
loop_
_entity_poly.entity_id
_entity_poly.type
_entity_poly.pdbx_seq_one_letter_code
_entity_poly.pdbx_strand_id
1 'polypeptide(L)'
;FLELTGAEVVEKMKRPGTIKFHLPFHMTPWSPEAKYIFVARNPKDCCVSFYHHTKNASAYGFADGEFGDFLELFINGETDFGDYFDTTLSWWERRNDPNVLFITYEELKQDTEKNVLKIASFIGSEYKEKLEKDEKMLQDVIRHSSFDFMKEHLNKLIGEIRRTPKEMIQDNPDIPAGFKAVLLSHQRQKERNDSRSTFIRKGQFSFWMK
;
A
#
# COMPACT_ATOMS: atom_id res chain seq x y z
N PHE A 1 -0.59 0.37 9.31
CA PHE A 1 -1.87 0.80 8.73
C PHE A 1 -2.71 1.28 9.86
N LEU A 2 -3.06 2.57 9.90
CA LEU A 2 -3.79 3.17 11.01
C LEU A 2 -5.07 2.40 11.35
N GLU A 3 -5.81 2.02 10.31
CA GLU A 3 -7.05 1.24 10.34
C GLU A 3 -6.87 -0.20 10.88
N LEU A 4 -5.65 -0.75 10.85
CA LEU A 4 -5.36 -2.08 11.41
C LEU A 4 -4.73 -2.01 12.81
N THR A 5 -3.98 -0.95 13.11
CA THR A 5 -3.19 -0.87 14.34
C THR A 5 -3.80 0.05 15.40
N GLY A 6 -4.76 0.89 15.04
CA GLY A 6 -5.36 1.89 15.92
C GLY A 6 -4.42 3.07 16.24
N ALA A 7 -4.96 4.04 16.97
CA ALA A 7 -4.27 5.28 17.34
C ALA A 7 -3.11 5.06 18.33
N GLU A 8 -3.20 4.05 19.21
CA GLU A 8 -2.20 3.77 20.25
C GLU A 8 -0.79 3.57 19.67
N VAL A 9 -0.69 2.89 18.51
CA VAL A 9 0.59 2.67 17.84
C VAL A 9 1.18 3.99 17.33
N VAL A 10 0.34 4.92 16.90
CA VAL A 10 0.77 6.25 16.45
C VAL A 10 1.25 7.10 17.63
N GLU A 11 0.58 7.02 18.77
CA GLU A 11 0.97 7.76 19.98
C GLU A 11 2.36 7.34 20.50
N LYS A 12 2.68 6.05 20.40
CA LYS A 12 3.97 5.48 20.84
C LYS A 12 5.05 5.50 19.75
N MET A 13 4.74 5.96 18.54
CA MET A 13 5.68 5.95 17.41
C MET A 13 6.83 6.94 17.63
N LYS A 14 8.08 6.50 17.38
CA LYS A 14 9.24 7.40 17.34
C LYS A 14 9.07 8.44 16.23
N ARG A 15 9.39 9.70 16.51
CA ARG A 15 9.26 10.83 15.57
C ARG A 15 10.62 11.29 15.02
N PRO A 16 10.70 11.71 13.74
CA PRO A 16 9.64 11.66 12.73
C PRO A 16 9.31 10.21 12.34
N GLY A 17 8.04 9.93 12.07
CA GLY A 17 7.56 8.59 11.74
C GLY A 17 6.55 8.64 10.59
N THR A 18 6.32 7.49 9.95
CA THR A 18 5.44 7.38 8.78
C THR A 18 4.21 6.55 9.11
N ILE A 19 3.04 7.05 8.74
CA ILE A 19 1.76 6.37 8.92
C ILE A 19 1.20 6.07 7.52
N LYS A 20 0.72 4.84 7.34
CA LYS A 20 -0.01 4.42 6.13
C LYS A 20 -1.47 4.19 6.48
N PHE A 21 -2.38 4.56 5.59
CA PHE A 21 -3.81 4.26 5.67
C PHE A 21 -4.48 4.34 4.29
N HIS A 22 -5.71 3.85 4.17
CA HIS A 22 -6.54 3.94 2.95
C HIS A 22 -7.86 4.72 3.15
N LEU A 23 -7.93 5.58 4.17
CA LEU A 23 -9.12 6.36 4.50
C LEU A 23 -9.38 7.52 3.52
N PRO A 24 -10.65 7.88 3.27
CA PRO A 24 -10.99 9.14 2.62
C PRO A 24 -10.56 10.33 3.47
N PHE A 25 -10.42 11.51 2.85
CA PHE A 25 -9.90 12.70 3.52
C PHE A 25 -10.71 13.07 4.77
N HIS A 26 -12.04 13.03 4.69
CA HIS A 26 -12.93 13.39 5.79
C HIS A 26 -12.88 12.44 7.00
N MET A 27 -12.29 11.24 6.85
CA MET A 27 -12.04 10.30 7.95
C MET A 27 -10.58 10.31 8.43
N THR A 28 -9.72 11.08 7.77
CA THR A 28 -8.30 11.14 8.08
C THR A 28 -8.04 12.19 9.16
N PRO A 29 -7.28 11.88 10.23
CA PRO A 29 -6.81 12.90 11.17
C PRO A 29 -5.97 13.96 10.46
N TRP A 30 -6.46 15.20 10.46
CA TRP A 30 -5.79 16.32 9.80
C TRP A 30 -4.86 17.06 10.77
N SER A 31 -3.65 17.37 10.30
CA SER A 31 -2.67 18.22 10.98
C SER A 31 -1.93 19.07 9.94
N PRO A 32 -1.86 20.39 10.12
CA PRO A 32 -1.07 21.25 9.24
C PRO A 32 0.45 21.01 9.34
N GLU A 33 0.92 20.37 10.42
CA GLU A 33 2.31 19.99 10.62
C GLU A 33 2.68 18.66 9.95
N ALA A 34 1.68 17.84 9.60
CA ALA A 34 1.88 16.59 8.89
C ALA A 34 1.93 16.79 7.38
N LYS A 35 2.64 15.89 6.69
CA LYS A 35 2.69 15.83 5.23
C LYS A 35 1.95 14.60 4.74
N TYR A 36 1.10 14.78 3.75
CA TYR A 36 0.25 13.73 3.20
C TYR A 36 0.66 13.44 1.76
N ILE A 37 0.93 12.17 1.44
CA ILE A 37 1.19 11.73 0.07
C ILE A 37 0.05 10.80 -0.33
N PHE A 38 -0.79 11.25 -1.27
CA PHE A 38 -1.88 10.44 -1.80
C PHE A 38 -1.50 9.92 -3.18
N VAL A 39 -1.61 8.59 -3.37
CA VAL A 39 -1.28 7.93 -4.63
C VAL A 39 -2.57 7.45 -5.31
N ALA A 40 -3.00 8.16 -6.35
CA ALA A 40 -4.09 7.73 -7.21
C ALA A 40 -3.59 6.74 -8.27
N ARG A 41 -4.50 6.01 -8.91
CA ARG A 41 -4.19 5.05 -9.98
C ARG A 41 -5.40 4.88 -10.88
N ASN A 42 -5.24 4.58 -12.17
CA ASN A 42 -6.38 4.24 -13.03
C ASN A 42 -7.35 3.25 -12.33
N PRO A 43 -8.65 3.57 -12.19
CA PRO A 43 -9.61 2.76 -11.42
C PRO A 43 -9.77 1.34 -11.98
N LYS A 44 -9.62 1.14 -13.29
CA LYS A 44 -9.70 -0.19 -13.92
C LYS A 44 -8.53 -1.06 -13.46
N ASP A 45 -7.34 -0.51 -13.48
CA ASP A 45 -6.12 -1.19 -13.02
C ASP A 45 -6.12 -1.39 -11.49
N CYS A 46 -6.71 -0.45 -10.75
CA CYS A 46 -6.94 -0.57 -9.32
C CYS A 46 -7.87 -1.75 -9.01
N CYS A 47 -9.04 -1.82 -9.66
CA CYS A 47 -10.02 -2.89 -9.51
C CYS A 47 -9.41 -4.27 -9.76
N VAL A 48 -8.68 -4.47 -10.87
CA VAL A 48 -8.04 -5.76 -11.16
C VAL A 48 -6.98 -6.11 -10.11
N SER A 49 -6.19 -5.12 -9.68
CA SER A 49 -5.19 -5.32 -8.63
C SER A 49 -5.83 -5.68 -7.29
N PHE A 50 -6.95 -5.05 -6.95
CA PHE A 50 -7.66 -5.27 -5.70
C PHE A 50 -8.34 -6.64 -5.72
N TYR A 51 -8.99 -7.05 -6.82
CA TYR A 51 -9.50 -8.41 -7.00
C TYR A 51 -8.45 -9.48 -6.65
N HIS A 52 -7.24 -9.36 -7.23
CA HIS A 52 -6.16 -10.30 -6.93
C HIS A 52 -5.66 -10.20 -5.49
N HIS A 53 -5.67 -9.02 -4.87
CA HIS A 53 -5.34 -8.88 -3.46
C HIS A 53 -6.38 -9.61 -2.59
N THR A 54 -7.67 -9.35 -2.80
CA THR A 54 -8.79 -9.93 -2.07
C THR A 54 -8.83 -11.45 -2.20
N LYS A 55 -8.59 -11.97 -3.41
CA LYS A 55 -8.49 -13.42 -3.66
C LYS A 55 -7.32 -14.07 -2.93
N ASN A 56 -6.18 -13.36 -2.86
CA ASN A 56 -4.96 -13.85 -2.22
C ASN A 56 -4.87 -13.55 -0.73
N ALA A 57 -5.81 -12.81 -0.13
CA ALA A 57 -5.82 -12.50 1.29
C ALA A 57 -6.97 -13.26 1.95
N SER A 58 -6.64 -14.33 2.68
CA SER A 58 -7.61 -15.23 3.32
C SER A 58 -8.57 -14.53 4.28
N ALA A 59 -8.19 -13.37 4.81
CA ALA A 59 -9.03 -12.54 5.66
C ALA A 59 -10.34 -12.13 4.99
N TYR A 60 -10.38 -12.04 3.65
CA TYR A 60 -11.58 -11.67 2.91
C TYR A 60 -12.52 -12.85 2.61
N GLY A 61 -12.08 -14.10 2.80
CA GLY A 61 -12.89 -15.26 2.45
C GLY A 61 -13.23 -15.40 0.95
N PHE A 62 -12.56 -14.63 0.07
CA PHE A 62 -12.90 -14.51 -1.36
C PHE A 62 -12.00 -15.36 -2.28
N ALA A 63 -11.40 -16.43 -1.75
CA ALA A 63 -10.37 -17.20 -2.47
C ALA A 63 -10.86 -17.83 -3.78
N ASP A 64 -12.14 -18.19 -3.84
CA ASP A 64 -12.78 -18.81 -5.02
C ASP A 64 -13.66 -17.81 -5.79
N GLY A 65 -13.71 -16.55 -5.36
CA GLY A 65 -14.55 -15.52 -5.99
C GLY A 65 -14.12 -15.21 -7.42
N GLU A 66 -15.10 -14.86 -8.25
CA GLU A 66 -14.89 -14.48 -9.64
C GLU A 66 -14.65 -12.97 -9.77
N PHE A 67 -14.07 -12.57 -10.90
CA PHE A 67 -13.82 -11.15 -11.16
C PHE A 67 -15.13 -10.36 -11.35
N GLY A 68 -16.17 -10.97 -11.92
CA GLY A 68 -17.48 -10.34 -12.09
C GLY A 68 -18.08 -9.90 -10.76
N ASP A 69 -18.15 -10.81 -9.79
CA ASP A 69 -18.65 -10.52 -8.44
C ASP A 69 -17.83 -9.41 -7.77
N PHE A 70 -16.50 -9.46 -7.89
CA PHE A 70 -15.64 -8.43 -7.32
C PHE A 70 -15.83 -7.06 -8.00
N LEU A 71 -16.04 -7.05 -9.31
CA LEU A 71 -16.27 -5.82 -10.06
C LEU A 71 -17.58 -5.16 -9.61
N GLU A 72 -18.64 -5.93 -9.38
CA GLU A 72 -19.90 -5.41 -8.83
C GLU A 72 -19.69 -4.80 -7.44
N LEU A 73 -19.01 -5.51 -6.54
CA LEU A 73 -18.65 -4.99 -5.22
C LEU A 73 -17.83 -3.69 -5.31
N PHE A 74 -16.85 -3.63 -6.23
CA PHE A 74 -15.99 -2.46 -6.42
C PHE A 74 -16.78 -1.25 -6.95
N ILE A 75 -17.68 -1.46 -7.92
CA ILE A 75 -18.53 -0.40 -8.48
C ILE A 75 -19.53 0.12 -7.44
N ASN A 76 -20.04 -0.75 -6.57
CA ASN A 76 -21.00 -0.38 -5.53
C ASN A 76 -20.34 0.20 -4.26
N GLY A 77 -19.01 0.27 -4.21
CA GLY A 77 -18.27 0.72 -3.02
C GLY A 77 -18.38 -0.26 -1.84
N GLU A 78 -18.68 -1.52 -2.10
CA GLU A 78 -18.86 -2.60 -1.10
C GLU A 78 -17.55 -3.37 -0.85
N THR A 79 -16.41 -2.76 -1.20
CA THR A 79 -15.07 -3.30 -0.92
C THR A 79 -14.50 -2.79 0.40
N ASP A 80 -13.43 -3.43 0.86
CA ASP A 80 -12.65 -2.93 2.00
C ASP A 80 -12.19 -1.48 1.69
N PHE A 81 -12.46 -0.56 2.61
CA PHE A 81 -12.26 0.90 2.47
C PHE A 81 -13.29 1.69 1.64
N GLY A 82 -14.41 1.07 1.24
CA GLY A 82 -15.55 1.76 0.64
C GLY A 82 -15.36 2.12 -0.83
N ASP A 83 -16.05 3.17 -1.28
CA ASP A 83 -16.01 3.60 -2.67
C ASP A 83 -14.67 4.25 -3.06
N TYR A 84 -14.13 3.79 -4.19
CA TYR A 84 -12.84 4.24 -4.72
C TYR A 84 -12.88 5.72 -5.12
N PHE A 85 -13.97 6.18 -5.73
CA PHE A 85 -14.10 7.54 -6.23
C PHE A 85 -14.32 8.52 -5.08
N ASP A 86 -15.14 8.19 -4.08
CA ASP A 86 -15.33 9.00 -2.88
C ASP A 86 -13.98 9.26 -2.18
N THR A 87 -13.17 8.20 -2.02
CA THR A 87 -11.83 8.33 -1.44
C THR A 87 -10.94 9.21 -2.33
N THR A 88 -10.83 8.89 -3.62
CA THR A 88 -9.93 9.60 -4.54
C THR A 88 -10.31 11.06 -4.74
N LEU A 89 -11.60 11.37 -4.90
CA LEU A 89 -12.11 12.72 -5.09
C LEU A 89 -11.92 13.57 -3.84
N SER A 90 -12.15 13.02 -2.65
CA SER A 90 -11.93 13.74 -1.39
C SER A 90 -10.48 14.20 -1.22
N TRP A 91 -9.51 13.39 -1.68
CA TRP A 91 -8.09 13.78 -1.69
C TRP A 91 -7.73 14.70 -2.87
N TRP A 92 -8.39 14.53 -4.02
CA TRP A 92 -8.22 15.39 -5.19
C TRP A 92 -8.61 16.84 -4.91
N GLU A 93 -9.66 17.07 -4.13
CA GLU A 93 -10.08 18.41 -3.71
C GLU A 93 -9.00 19.14 -2.91
N ARG A 94 -8.15 18.38 -2.19
CA ARG A 94 -7.07 18.89 -1.33
C ARG A 94 -5.71 18.91 -2.02
N ARG A 95 -5.61 18.52 -3.28
CA ARG A 95 -4.34 18.35 -4.02
C ARG A 95 -3.46 19.61 -4.10
N ASN A 96 -4.05 20.78 -3.91
CA ASN A 96 -3.37 22.08 -3.96
C ASN A 96 -2.97 22.58 -2.57
N ASP A 97 -3.30 21.84 -1.50
CA ASP A 97 -2.85 22.19 -0.15
C ASP A 97 -1.33 22.06 -0.05
N PRO A 98 -0.65 22.97 0.67
CA PRO A 98 0.82 22.99 0.73
C PRO A 98 1.43 21.75 1.37
N ASN A 99 0.66 21.02 2.19
CA ASN A 99 1.09 19.80 2.87
C ASN A 99 0.45 18.53 2.27
N VAL A 100 -0.08 18.58 1.05
CA VAL A 100 -0.59 17.43 0.30
C VAL A 100 0.17 17.27 -1.02
N LEU A 101 0.73 16.08 -1.23
CA LEU A 101 1.27 15.65 -2.52
C LEU A 101 0.31 14.64 -3.14
N PHE A 102 -0.45 15.07 -4.12
CA PHE A 102 -1.22 14.18 -4.97
C PHE A 102 -0.35 13.70 -6.14
N ILE A 103 -0.18 12.39 -6.28
CA ILE A 103 0.61 11.77 -7.35
C ILE A 103 -0.12 10.55 -7.90
N THR A 104 0.10 10.22 -9.16
CA THR A 104 -0.45 9.02 -9.76
C THR A 104 0.56 7.88 -9.81
N TYR A 105 0.06 6.65 -9.75
CA TYR A 105 0.85 5.45 -9.97
C TYR A 105 1.50 5.45 -11.35
N GLU A 106 0.80 6.00 -12.33
CA GLU A 106 1.24 6.13 -13.70
C GLU A 106 2.46 7.07 -13.82
N GLU A 107 2.44 8.23 -13.15
CA GLU A 107 3.61 9.12 -13.04
C GLU A 107 4.80 8.40 -12.40
N LEU A 108 4.58 7.72 -11.26
CA LEU A 108 5.62 6.97 -10.55
C LEU A 108 6.33 5.92 -11.44
N LYS A 109 5.59 5.32 -12.37
CA LYS A 109 6.09 4.31 -13.30
C LYS A 109 6.73 4.91 -14.55
N GLN A 110 6.24 6.04 -15.04
CA GLN A 110 6.75 6.68 -16.23
C GLN A 110 8.16 7.23 -16.02
N ASP A 111 8.40 7.86 -14.86
CA ASP A 111 9.70 8.43 -14.50
C ASP A 111 9.94 8.28 -12.99
N THR A 112 10.50 7.14 -12.61
CA THR A 112 10.69 6.79 -11.20
C THR A 112 11.67 7.72 -10.50
N GLU A 113 12.79 8.07 -11.14
CA GLU A 113 13.82 8.93 -10.55
C GLU A 113 13.28 10.32 -10.26
N LYS A 114 12.64 10.96 -11.25
CA LYS A 114 12.03 12.28 -11.09
C LYS A 114 11.02 12.30 -9.95
N ASN A 115 10.19 11.26 -9.84
CA ASN A 115 9.18 11.20 -8.79
C ASN A 115 9.76 10.87 -7.40
N VAL A 116 10.85 10.10 -7.33
CA VAL A 116 11.62 9.94 -6.09
C VAL A 116 12.14 11.29 -5.60
N LEU A 117 12.74 12.11 -6.49
CA LEU A 117 13.21 13.45 -6.14
C LEU A 117 12.05 14.41 -5.78
N LYS A 118 10.90 14.31 -6.46
CA LYS A 118 9.68 15.07 -6.15
C LYS A 118 9.17 14.74 -4.74
N ILE A 119 9.08 13.46 -4.39
CA ILE A 119 8.67 13.00 -3.06
C ILE A 119 9.68 13.45 -2.01
N ALA A 120 10.97 13.28 -2.26
CA ALA A 120 12.02 13.72 -1.34
C ALA A 120 11.91 15.22 -1.04
N SER A 121 11.77 16.06 -2.08
CA SER A 121 11.59 17.50 -1.93
C SER A 121 10.34 17.86 -1.14
N PHE A 122 9.24 17.12 -1.38
CA PHE A 122 7.99 17.33 -0.65
C PHE A 122 8.15 16.99 0.82
N ILE A 123 8.85 15.92 1.17
CA ILE A 123 9.16 15.54 2.56
C ILE A 123 10.07 16.58 3.21
N GLY A 124 11.11 17.04 2.52
CA GLY A 124 12.03 18.09 2.95
C GLY A 124 13.12 18.33 1.91
N SER A 125 13.48 19.60 1.66
CA SER A 125 14.48 19.95 0.63
C SER A 125 15.84 19.31 0.88
N GLU A 126 16.22 19.13 2.14
CA GLU A 126 17.44 18.46 2.56
C GLU A 126 17.51 17.00 2.09
N TYR A 127 16.38 16.30 1.95
CA TYR A 127 16.36 14.93 1.45
C TYR A 127 16.58 14.89 -0.05
N LYS A 128 15.99 15.82 -0.81
CA LYS A 128 16.26 15.95 -2.24
C LYS A 128 17.73 16.26 -2.48
N GLU A 129 18.27 17.27 -1.79
CA GLU A 129 19.69 17.63 -1.92
C GLU A 129 20.61 16.45 -1.61
N LYS A 130 20.27 15.65 -0.59
CA LYS A 130 21.05 14.47 -0.22
C LYS A 130 21.06 13.42 -1.34
N LEU A 131 19.91 13.18 -1.98
CA LEU A 131 19.82 12.26 -3.12
C LEU A 131 20.53 12.79 -4.37
N GLU A 132 20.48 14.09 -4.63
CA GLU A 132 21.19 14.72 -5.76
C GLU A 132 22.72 14.74 -5.57
N LYS A 133 23.21 14.81 -4.33
CA LYS A 133 24.64 14.80 -4.00
C LYS A 133 25.23 13.38 -3.92
N ASP A 134 24.41 12.38 -3.64
CA ASP A 134 24.81 10.98 -3.49
C ASP A 134 24.07 10.10 -4.51
N GLU A 135 24.65 10.00 -5.69
CA GLU A 135 24.13 9.19 -6.79
C GLU A 135 23.89 7.72 -6.38
N LYS A 136 24.78 7.17 -5.56
CA LYS A 136 24.62 5.79 -5.08
C LYS A 136 23.38 5.67 -4.21
N MET A 137 23.12 6.64 -3.32
CA MET A 137 21.92 6.65 -2.50
C MET A 137 20.65 6.78 -3.35
N LEU A 138 20.67 7.61 -4.38
CA LEU A 138 19.54 7.72 -5.32
C LEU A 138 19.26 6.39 -6.02
N GLN A 139 20.30 5.75 -6.57
CA GLN A 139 20.16 4.46 -7.24
C GLN A 139 19.73 3.35 -6.27
N ASP A 140 20.21 3.36 -5.02
CA ASP A 140 19.77 2.43 -3.98
C ASP A 140 18.26 2.61 -3.70
N VAL A 141 17.77 3.85 -3.57
CA VAL A 141 16.33 4.13 -3.39
C VAL A 141 15.50 3.65 -4.59
N ILE A 142 15.94 3.92 -5.81
CA ILE A 142 15.25 3.48 -7.04
C ILE A 142 15.20 1.95 -7.11
N ARG A 143 16.34 1.29 -6.86
CA ARG A 143 16.45 -0.17 -6.83
C ARG A 143 15.52 -0.77 -5.79
N HIS A 144 15.54 -0.26 -4.55
CA HIS A 144 14.72 -0.77 -3.46
C HIS A 144 13.23 -0.49 -3.65
N SER A 145 12.88 0.54 -4.43
CA SER A 145 11.49 0.85 -4.80
C SER A 145 11.04 0.12 -6.08
N SER A 146 11.94 -0.61 -6.74
CA SER A 146 11.63 -1.32 -7.99
C SER A 146 10.66 -2.48 -7.75
N PHE A 147 9.90 -2.81 -8.81
CA PHE A 147 8.92 -3.90 -8.74
C PHE A 147 9.57 -5.24 -8.39
N ASP A 148 10.70 -5.56 -9.01
CA ASP A 148 11.36 -6.85 -8.83
C ASP A 148 11.91 -7.00 -7.42
N PHE A 149 12.58 -5.96 -6.90
CA PHE A 149 13.09 -5.96 -5.53
C PHE A 149 11.96 -6.13 -4.50
N MET A 150 10.89 -5.33 -4.65
CA MET A 150 9.74 -5.37 -3.74
C MET A 150 9.00 -6.70 -3.80
N LYS A 151 8.84 -7.30 -4.99
CA LYS A 151 8.20 -8.60 -5.17
C LYS A 151 9.01 -9.71 -4.50
N GLU A 152 10.32 -9.73 -4.70
CA GLU A 152 11.20 -10.72 -4.09
C GLU A 152 11.17 -10.61 -2.56
N HIS A 153 11.32 -9.39 -2.02
CA HIS A 153 11.33 -9.14 -0.58
C HIS A 153 9.98 -9.45 0.06
N LEU A 154 8.87 -9.07 -0.56
CA LEU A 154 7.54 -9.38 -0.06
C LEU A 154 7.29 -10.90 -0.01
N ASN A 155 7.65 -11.62 -1.07
CA ASN A 155 7.50 -13.09 -1.09
C ASN A 155 8.36 -13.76 -0.02
N LYS A 156 9.58 -13.25 0.21
CA LYS A 156 10.45 -13.73 1.29
C LYS A 156 9.82 -13.50 2.65
N LEU A 157 9.34 -12.28 2.93
CA LEU A 157 8.67 -11.92 4.19
C LEU A 157 7.42 -12.78 4.44
N ILE A 158 6.56 -12.94 3.43
CA ILE A 158 5.37 -13.82 3.54
C ILE A 158 5.80 -15.26 3.82
N GLY A 159 6.86 -15.73 3.16
CA GLY A 159 7.43 -17.06 3.40
C GLY A 159 7.97 -17.24 4.81
N GLU A 160 8.57 -16.20 5.41
CA GLU A 160 9.04 -16.20 6.80
C GLU A 160 7.84 -16.23 7.76
N ILE A 161 6.86 -15.35 7.59
CA ILE A 161 5.62 -15.31 8.40
C ILE A 161 4.91 -16.67 8.40
N ARG A 162 4.86 -17.35 7.25
CA ARG A 162 4.28 -18.70 7.11
C ARG A 162 5.04 -19.79 7.87
N ARG A 163 6.34 -19.59 8.13
CA ARG A 163 7.20 -20.54 8.87
C ARG A 163 7.27 -20.23 10.36
N THR A 164 6.99 -18.99 10.78
CA THR A 164 6.94 -18.61 12.19
C THR A 164 5.85 -19.40 12.93
N PRO A 165 6.12 -19.99 14.12
CA PRO A 165 5.08 -20.60 14.95
C PRO A 165 3.96 -19.62 15.31
N LYS A 166 2.70 -20.08 15.41
CA LYS A 166 1.54 -19.19 15.65
C LYS A 166 1.66 -18.50 17.01
N GLU A 167 2.17 -19.22 18.00
CA GLU A 167 2.38 -18.80 19.40
C GLU A 167 3.35 -17.61 19.46
N MET A 168 4.42 -17.64 18.64
CA MET A 168 5.39 -16.54 18.56
C MET A 168 4.79 -15.24 18.00
N ILE A 169 3.66 -15.31 17.28
CA ILE A 169 2.93 -14.12 16.81
C ILE A 169 1.86 -13.74 17.82
N GLN A 170 1.11 -14.72 18.33
CA GLN A 170 0.00 -14.52 19.26
C GLN A 170 0.46 -13.92 20.60
N ASP A 171 1.56 -14.44 21.15
CA ASP A 171 2.03 -14.10 22.49
C ASP A 171 3.01 -12.93 22.50
N ASN A 172 3.42 -12.44 21.32
CA ASN A 172 4.36 -11.33 21.23
C ASN A 172 3.69 -9.99 21.60
N PRO A 173 4.10 -9.32 22.69
CA PRO A 173 3.48 -8.07 23.14
C PRO A 173 3.79 -6.87 22.23
N ASP A 174 4.85 -6.96 21.42
CA ASP A 174 5.30 -5.89 20.53
C ASP A 174 4.50 -5.84 19.22
N ILE A 175 3.68 -6.86 18.94
CA ILE A 175 2.84 -6.90 17.75
C ILE A 175 1.44 -6.37 18.11
N PRO A 176 0.97 -5.27 17.48
CA PRO A 176 -0.38 -4.76 17.71
C PRO A 176 -1.45 -5.80 17.35
N ALA A 177 -2.56 -5.84 18.11
CA ALA A 177 -3.58 -6.88 17.99
C ALA A 177 -4.14 -7.03 16.57
N GLY A 178 -4.48 -5.93 15.89
CA GLY A 178 -4.97 -6.01 14.51
C GLY A 178 -3.90 -6.45 13.50
N PHE A 179 -2.62 -6.20 13.77
CA PHE A 179 -1.54 -6.75 12.96
C PHE A 179 -1.34 -8.26 13.21
N LYS A 180 -1.52 -8.74 14.46
CA LYS A 180 -1.55 -10.18 14.75
C LYS A 180 -2.62 -10.91 13.93
N ALA A 181 -3.83 -10.34 13.86
CA ALA A 181 -4.93 -10.92 13.08
C ALA A 181 -4.56 -11.12 11.60
N VAL A 182 -3.86 -10.14 11.01
CA VAL A 182 -3.36 -10.22 9.62
C VAL A 182 -2.25 -11.27 9.48
N LEU A 183 -1.28 -11.31 10.39
CA LEU A 183 -0.19 -12.29 10.31
C LEU A 183 -0.71 -13.73 10.45
N LEU A 184 -1.63 -13.96 11.38
CA LEU A 184 -2.26 -15.26 11.61
C LEU A 184 -3.17 -15.68 10.44
N SER A 185 -3.78 -14.75 9.70
CA SER A 185 -4.57 -15.08 8.51
C SER A 185 -3.71 -15.62 7.37
N HIS A 186 -2.49 -15.09 7.19
CA HIS A 186 -1.53 -15.58 6.20
C HIS A 186 -1.06 -17.01 6.50
N GLN A 187 -1.05 -17.42 7.77
CA GLN A 187 -0.71 -18.80 8.15
C GLN A 187 -1.85 -19.78 7.84
N ARG A 188 -3.12 -19.38 8.01
CA ARG A 188 -4.28 -20.21 7.63
C ARG A 188 -4.30 -20.57 6.14
N GLN A 189 -3.63 -19.81 5.28
CA GLN A 189 -3.47 -20.18 3.87
C GLN A 189 -2.68 -21.48 3.65
N LYS A 190 -1.74 -21.83 4.54
CA LYS A 190 -0.97 -23.08 4.47
C LYS A 190 -1.87 -24.32 4.50
N GLU A 191 -3.00 -24.23 5.20
CA GLU A 191 -3.92 -25.35 5.41
C GLU A 191 -4.92 -25.51 4.25
N ARG A 192 -5.10 -24.47 3.41
CA ARG A 192 -6.09 -24.47 2.31
C ARG A 192 -5.51 -24.62 0.90
N ASN A 193 -4.22 -24.37 0.65
CA ASN A 193 -3.66 -24.44 -0.72
C ASN A 193 -2.16 -24.80 -0.75
N ASP A 194 -1.80 -25.86 -1.49
CA ASP A 194 -0.43 -26.23 -1.91
C ASP A 194 0.06 -25.41 -3.12
N SER A 195 -0.71 -24.39 -3.54
CA SER A 195 -0.40 -23.56 -4.69
C SER A 195 0.41 -22.33 -4.30
N ARG A 196 1.55 -22.13 -4.98
CA ARG A 196 2.42 -20.95 -4.86
C ARG A 196 1.61 -19.66 -5.06
N SER A 197 1.26 -18.98 -3.99
CA SER A 197 0.80 -17.60 -4.02
C SER A 197 1.88 -16.74 -4.67
N THR A 198 1.62 -16.31 -5.91
CA THR A 198 2.50 -15.46 -6.70
C THR A 198 1.86 -14.10 -6.87
N PHE A 199 2.61 -13.04 -6.63
CA PHE A 199 2.17 -11.68 -6.92
C PHE A 199 1.90 -11.54 -8.42
N ILE A 200 0.63 -11.38 -8.81
CA ILE A 200 0.19 -11.25 -10.20
C ILE A 200 0.14 -9.77 -10.58
N ARG A 201 0.92 -9.37 -11.59
CA ARG A 201 0.79 -8.07 -12.28
C ARG A 201 0.63 -8.35 -13.77
N LYS A 202 -0.59 -8.18 -14.30
CA LYS A 202 -0.91 -8.36 -15.73
C LYS A 202 -1.31 -7.05 -16.44
N GLY A 203 -1.01 -5.89 -15.88
CA GLY A 203 -1.24 -4.62 -16.56
C GLY A 203 -0.10 -4.28 -17.52
N GLN A 204 -0.28 -4.54 -18.82
CA GLN A 204 0.53 -3.91 -19.87
C GLN A 204 0.01 -2.48 -20.10
N PHE A 205 0.91 -1.50 -19.98
CA PHE A 205 0.63 -0.06 -20.00
C PHE A 205 0.16 0.49 -21.37
N SER A 206 0.10 -0.35 -22.41
CA SER A 206 -0.06 0.08 -23.80
C SER A 206 -1.45 -0.13 -24.41
N PHE A 207 -2.40 -0.75 -23.71
CA PHE A 207 -3.65 -1.17 -24.37
C PHE A 207 -4.73 -0.07 -24.48
N TRP A 208 -4.58 1.06 -23.80
CA TRP A 208 -5.68 2.03 -23.64
C TRP A 208 -5.32 3.49 -23.95
N MET A 209 -4.28 3.72 -24.76
CA MET A 209 -4.04 5.01 -25.42
C MET A 209 -4.42 4.95 -26.91
N LYS A 210 -5.71 4.78 -27.19
CA LYS A 210 -6.32 5.10 -28.48
C LYS A 210 -7.65 5.81 -28.26
#